data_AF-A0AA95M1M8-F1
#
_entry.id   AF-A0AA95M1M8-F1
#
_cell.length_a   1.000
_cell.length_b   1.000
_cell.length_c   1.000
_cell.angle_alpha   90.00
_cell.angle_beta   90.00
_cell.angle_gamma   90.00
#
_symmetry.space_group_name_H-M   'P 1'
#
loop_
_entity.id
_entity.type
_entity.pdbx_description
1 polymer ?
#
loop_
_entity_poly.entity_id
_entity_poly.type
_entity_poly.pdbx_seq_one_letter_code
_entity_poly.pdbx_strand_id
1 'polypeptide(L)'
;MDNEVTIDKTFITKDEFNKMFKIDTEEEQFNNGKFQLKDNSIVKADYLSYGENDLFDYALAVFYNGKLASIQIETSKSQEELEKAFGIKFGDKIEPYKFGYEITFDKMFHESNISIYPNEWQ
;
A
#
# COMPACT_ATOMS: atom_id res chain seq x y z
N MET A 1 34.37 11.23 8.54
CA MET A 1 33.32 10.46 9.21
C MET A 1 32.04 11.18 8.87
N ASP A 2 31.42 10.76 7.77
CA ASP A 2 30.17 11.34 7.33
C ASP A 2 29.10 10.83 8.30
N ASN A 3 28.51 11.76 9.04
CA ASN A 3 27.35 11.46 9.87
C ASN A 3 26.21 11.08 8.91
N GLU A 4 25.90 9.79 8.83
CA GLU A 4 24.67 9.31 8.24
C GLU A 4 23.53 9.92 9.05
N VAL A 5 22.90 10.95 8.49
CA VAL A 5 21.60 11.40 8.98
C VAL A 5 20.63 10.31 8.55
N THR A 6 20.35 9.37 9.46
CA THR A 6 19.20 8.48 9.33
C THR A 6 17.96 9.35 9.41
N ILE A 7 17.47 9.78 8.25
CA ILE A 7 16.14 10.36 8.14
C ILE A 7 15.19 9.21 8.43
N ASP A 8 14.54 9.23 9.60
CA ASP A 8 13.43 8.34 9.94
C ASP A 8 12.29 8.63 8.95
N LYS A 9 12.35 8.00 7.78
CA LYS A 9 11.40 8.17 6.71
C LYS A 9 10.05 7.60 7.17
N THR A 10 9.03 8.45 7.20
CA THR A 10 7.70 8.08 7.73
C THR A 10 6.66 7.81 6.64
N PHE A 11 6.99 8.02 5.37
CA PHE A 11 6.09 7.82 4.23
C PHE A 11 6.85 7.35 2.99
N ILE A 12 6.16 6.69 2.06
CA ILE A 12 6.68 6.29 0.75
C ILE A 12 5.84 6.98 -0.32
N THR A 13 6.47 7.62 -1.30
CA THR A 13 5.76 8.22 -2.43
C THR A 13 5.44 7.17 -3.50
N LYS A 14 4.42 7.42 -4.34
CA LYS A 14 4.10 6.57 -5.49
C LYS A 14 5.31 6.35 -6.40
N ASP A 15 6.07 7.41 -6.69
CA ASP A 15 7.24 7.32 -7.56
C ASP A 15 8.37 6.48 -6.96
N GLU A 16 8.58 6.56 -5.64
CA GLU A 16 9.55 5.70 -4.95
C GLU A 16 9.09 4.25 -4.95
N PHE A 17 7.80 4.00 -4.69
CA PHE A 17 7.23 2.67 -4.70
C PHE A 17 7.34 2.02 -6.09
N ASN A 18 7.05 2.77 -7.15
CA ASN A 18 7.17 2.33 -8.54
C ASN A 18 8.62 2.11 -9.01
N LYS A 19 9.61 2.67 -8.30
CA LYS A 19 11.03 2.34 -8.54
C LYS A 19 11.43 1.03 -7.89
N MET A 20 10.77 0.65 -6.79
CA MET A 20 11.03 -0.59 -6.06
C MET A 20 10.28 -1.77 -6.67
N PHE A 21 9.04 -1.55 -7.11
CA PHE A 21 8.13 -2.61 -7.53
C PHE A 21 7.47 -2.28 -8.87
N LYS A 22 7.18 -3.31 -9.65
CA LYS A 22 6.55 -3.17 -10.96
C LYS A 22 5.04 -3.33 -10.82
N ILE A 23 4.31 -2.39 -11.42
CA ILE A 23 2.87 -2.50 -11.60
C ILE A 23 2.58 -3.77 -12.40
N ASP A 24 1.56 -4.50 -11.99
CA ASP A 24 1.01 -5.62 -12.76
C ASP A 24 0.22 -5.07 -13.96
N THR A 25 0.69 -5.37 -15.17
CA THR A 25 0.04 -4.91 -16.40
C THR A 25 -1.13 -5.77 -16.84
N GLU A 26 -1.32 -6.95 -16.24
CA GLU A 26 -2.44 -7.85 -16.54
C GLU A 26 -3.69 -7.47 -15.71
N GLU A 27 -3.50 -6.74 -14.61
CA GLU A 27 -4.55 -6.24 -13.74
C GLU A 27 -5.03 -4.83 -14.12
N GLU A 28 -6.32 -4.55 -13.88
CA GLU A 28 -6.87 -3.22 -14.10
C GLU A 28 -6.32 -2.22 -13.05
N GLN A 29 -5.84 -1.08 -13.53
CA GLN A 29 -5.22 -0.05 -12.71
C GLN A 29 -6.16 1.15 -12.58
N PHE A 30 -6.54 1.49 -11.34
CA PHE A 30 -7.50 2.57 -11.09
C PHE A 30 -6.78 3.83 -10.63
N ASN A 31 -6.21 4.57 -11.59
CA ASN A 31 -5.71 5.92 -11.30
C ASN A 31 -6.90 6.84 -10.96
N ASN A 32 -6.84 7.54 -9.82
CA ASN A 32 -7.96 8.34 -9.30
C ASN A 32 -9.27 7.53 -9.13
N GLY A 33 -9.13 6.27 -8.71
CA GLY A 33 -10.22 5.34 -8.43
C GLY A 33 -11.17 5.85 -7.34
N LYS A 34 -12.45 5.50 -7.48
CA LYS A 34 -13.51 5.94 -6.56
C LYS A 34 -13.61 4.97 -5.39
N PHE A 35 -13.42 5.46 -4.18
CA PHE A 35 -13.71 4.71 -2.96
C PHE A 35 -14.96 5.27 -2.30
N GLN A 36 -15.85 4.40 -1.82
CA GLN A 36 -16.90 4.79 -0.87
C GLN A 36 -16.48 4.36 0.53
N LEU A 37 -16.42 5.30 1.46
CA LEU A 37 -16.19 5.00 2.87
C LEU A 37 -17.50 4.56 3.54
N LYS A 38 -17.40 3.93 4.71
CA LYS A 38 -18.58 3.44 5.47
C LYS A 38 -19.52 4.56 5.96
N ASP A 39 -19.05 5.81 6.00
CA ASP A 39 -19.90 6.98 6.26
C ASP A 39 -20.61 7.51 4.99
N ASN A 40 -20.47 6.80 3.87
CA ASN A 40 -20.95 7.14 2.52
C ASN A 40 -20.24 8.31 1.83
N SER A 41 -19.19 8.86 2.43
CA SER A 41 -18.33 9.81 1.73
C SER A 41 -17.59 9.13 0.59
N ILE A 42 -17.32 9.90 -0.46
CA ILE A 42 -16.55 9.44 -1.62
C ILE A 42 -15.19 10.12 -1.60
N VAL A 43 -14.14 9.32 -1.60
CA VAL A 43 -12.75 9.77 -1.76
C VAL A 43 -12.17 9.18 -3.04
N LYS A 44 -11.21 9.90 -3.64
CA LYS A 44 -10.46 9.38 -4.78
C LYS A 44 -8.99 9.23 -4.44
N ALA A 45 -8.45 8.08 -4.81
CA ALA A 45 -7.05 7.72 -4.63
C ALA A 45 -6.65 6.78 -5.76
N ASP A 46 -5.35 6.64 -6.01
CA ASP A 46 -4.89 5.60 -6.93
C ASP A 46 -5.00 4.25 -6.23
N TYR A 47 -5.49 3.25 -6.96
CA TYR A 47 -5.57 1.87 -6.50
C TYR A 47 -4.91 0.99 -7.55
N LEU A 48 -3.73 0.49 -7.21
CA LEU A 48 -2.79 -0.11 -8.16
C LEU A 48 -2.37 -1.49 -7.69
N SER A 49 -2.27 -2.40 -8.65
CA SER A 49 -1.84 -3.78 -8.45
C SER A 49 -0.36 -3.91 -8.82
N TYR A 50 0.40 -4.64 -8.00
CA TYR A 50 1.81 -4.93 -8.22
C TYR A 50 1.99 -6.45 -8.25
N GLY A 51 2.70 -6.91 -9.27
CA GLY A 51 2.90 -8.34 -9.51
C GLY A 51 3.99 -8.95 -8.65
N GLU A 52 4.15 -10.26 -8.82
CA GLU A 52 5.10 -11.10 -8.09
C GLU A 52 6.53 -10.53 -8.15
N ASN A 53 7.21 -10.59 -7.01
CA ASN A 53 8.63 -10.32 -6.85
C ASN A 53 9.18 -11.04 -5.61
N ASP A 54 10.47 -10.84 -5.32
CA ASP A 54 11.16 -11.52 -4.21
C ASP A 54 10.54 -11.28 -2.81
N LEU A 55 9.69 -10.26 -2.63
CA LEU A 55 9.07 -9.92 -1.36
C LEU A 55 7.61 -10.36 -1.23
N PHE A 56 6.88 -10.46 -2.33
CA PHE A 56 5.46 -10.75 -2.31
C PHE A 56 4.99 -11.33 -3.63
N ASP A 57 3.98 -12.17 -3.55
CA ASP A 57 3.36 -12.80 -4.71
C ASP A 57 2.43 -11.81 -5.41
N TYR A 58 1.79 -10.93 -4.63
CA TYR A 58 0.90 -9.90 -5.11
C TYR A 58 0.76 -8.76 -4.10
N ALA A 59 0.53 -7.53 -4.58
CA ALA A 59 0.15 -6.43 -3.70
C ALA A 59 -0.85 -5.46 -4.34
N LEU A 60 -1.81 -4.99 -3.53
CA LEU A 60 -2.75 -3.93 -3.86
C LEU A 60 -2.43 -2.70 -3.03
N ALA A 61 -1.96 -1.64 -3.68
CA ALA A 61 -1.53 -0.42 -3.02
C ALA A 61 -2.49 0.73 -3.31
N VAL A 62 -2.83 1.47 -2.25
CA VAL A 62 -3.57 2.72 -2.33
C VAL A 62 -2.61 3.90 -2.19
N PHE A 63 -2.60 4.80 -3.17
CA PHE A 63 -1.86 6.07 -3.07
C PHE A 63 -2.82 7.25 -2.97
N TYR A 64 -2.74 7.99 -1.87
CA TYR A 64 -3.52 9.19 -1.63
C TYR A 64 -2.59 10.39 -1.48
N ASN A 65 -2.88 11.48 -2.20
CA ASN A 65 -2.00 12.66 -2.29
C ASN A 65 -0.54 12.30 -2.65
N GLY A 66 -0.37 11.32 -3.55
CA GLY A 66 0.95 10.85 -4.03
C GLY A 66 1.74 10.01 -3.03
N LYS A 67 1.17 9.62 -1.88
CA LYS A 67 1.82 8.84 -0.83
C LYS A 67 1.08 7.53 -0.60
N LEU A 68 1.83 6.48 -0.23
CA LEU A 68 1.27 5.20 0.14
C LEU A 68 0.38 5.37 1.38
N ALA A 69 -0.89 5.05 1.23
CA ALA A 69 -1.93 5.23 2.24
C ALA A 69 -2.30 3.89 2.88
N SER A 70 -2.45 2.84 2.07
CA SER A 70 -2.61 1.45 2.52
C SER A 70 -2.00 0.52 1.48
N ILE A 71 -1.57 -0.67 1.91
CA ILE A 71 -1.18 -1.75 1.02
C ILE A 71 -1.58 -3.10 1.60
N GLN A 72 -2.24 -3.91 0.79
CA GLN A 72 -2.48 -5.32 1.07
C GLN A 72 -1.45 -6.13 0.30
N ILE A 73 -0.73 -7.03 0.98
CA ILE A 73 0.39 -7.80 0.43
C ILE A 73 0.13 -9.28 0.71
N GLU A 74 0.16 -10.10 -0.34
CA GLU A 74 0.21 -11.56 -0.23
C GLU A 74 1.66 -12.00 -0.18
N THR A 75 2.10 -12.59 0.93
CA THR A 75 3.51 -12.89 1.15
C THR A 75 3.73 -13.89 2.27
N SER A 76 4.80 -14.68 2.14
CA SER A 76 5.36 -15.50 3.21
C SER A 76 6.47 -14.80 4.00
N LYS A 77 6.88 -13.59 3.60
CA LYS A 77 7.95 -12.81 4.26
C LYS A 77 7.49 -12.28 5.60
N SER A 78 8.44 -12.14 6.52
CA SER A 78 8.19 -11.51 7.82
C SER A 78 8.04 -9.99 7.72
N GLN A 79 7.41 -9.38 8.73
CA GLN A 79 7.36 -7.92 8.88
C GLN A 79 8.75 -7.28 8.79
N GLU A 80 9.77 -7.86 9.42
CA GLU A 80 11.12 -7.29 9.43
C GLU A 80 11.74 -7.25 8.03
N GLU A 81 11.54 -8.30 7.22
CA GLU A 81 12.00 -8.33 5.83
C GLU A 81 11.31 -7.27 4.98
N LEU A 82 10.00 -7.10 5.15
CA LEU A 82 9.22 -6.07 4.45
C LEU A 82 9.65 -4.65 4.86
N GLU A 83 9.82 -4.38 6.17
CA GLU A 83 10.29 -3.09 6.66
C GLU A 83 11.68 -2.73 6.12
N LYS A 84 12.58 -3.72 6.05
CA LYS A 84 13.91 -3.54 5.48
C LYS A 84 13.86 -3.18 4.00
N ALA A 85 13.00 -3.86 3.24
CA ALA A 85 12.88 -3.62 1.81
C ALA A 85 12.18 -2.29 1.49
N PHE A 86 11.17 -1.91 2.28
CA PHE A 86 10.45 -0.65 2.11
C PHE A 86 11.25 0.54 2.64
N GLY A 87 12.25 0.29 3.49
CA GLY A 87 13.10 1.31 4.11
C GLY A 87 12.37 2.14 5.17
N ILE A 88 11.30 1.59 5.77
CA ILE A 88 10.47 2.26 6.77
C ILE A 88 9.94 1.25 7.79
N LYS A 89 9.84 1.66 9.04
CA LYS A 89 9.19 0.88 10.10
C LYS A 89 7.67 1.02 10.06
N PHE A 90 6.96 -0.10 10.05
CA PHE A 90 5.51 -0.13 10.07
C PHE A 90 4.98 0.10 11.48
N GLY A 91 5.60 -0.54 12.47
CA GLY A 91 5.16 -0.47 13.87
C GLY A 91 3.79 -1.13 14.06
N ASP A 92 2.82 -0.38 14.56
CA ASP A 92 1.43 -0.80 14.79
C ASP A 92 0.54 -0.72 13.53
N LYS A 93 1.10 -0.30 12.39
CA LYS A 93 0.35 -0.11 11.13
C LYS A 93 0.09 -1.40 10.36
N ILE A 94 0.73 -2.49 10.75
CA ILE A 94 0.68 -3.77 10.05
C ILE A 94 -0.15 -4.77 10.83
N GLU A 95 -1.04 -5.46 10.12
CA GLU A 95 -1.88 -6.52 10.66
C GLU A 95 -1.98 -7.70 9.69
N PRO A 96 -2.23 -8.93 10.18
CA PRO A 96 -2.44 -10.08 9.30
C PRO A 96 -3.67 -9.87 8.41
N TYR A 97 -3.52 -10.14 7.11
CA TYR A 97 -4.59 -10.02 6.13
C TYR A 97 -4.56 -11.18 5.14
N LYS A 98 -5.62 -11.97 5.07
CA LYS A 98 -5.74 -13.16 4.20
C LYS A 98 -4.47 -14.04 4.19
N PHE A 99 -3.64 -13.93 3.16
CA PHE A 99 -2.40 -14.69 2.92
C PHE A 99 -1.12 -13.87 3.14
N GLY A 100 -1.20 -12.77 3.89
CA GLY A 100 -0.06 -11.93 4.23
C GLY A 100 -0.48 -10.82 5.19
N TYR A 101 -0.36 -9.57 4.76
CA TYR A 101 -0.55 -8.41 5.64
C TYR A 101 -1.30 -7.26 4.97
N GLU A 102 -1.99 -6.47 5.78
CA GLU A 102 -2.40 -5.11 5.45
C GLU A 102 -1.52 -4.14 6.23
N ILE A 103 -0.97 -3.13 5.55
CA ILE A 103 -0.17 -2.07 6.16
C ILE A 103 -0.86 -0.74 5.89
N THR A 104 -1.40 -0.11 6.93
CA THR A 104 -2.19 1.12 6.83
C THR A 104 -1.45 2.33 7.38
N PHE A 105 -1.08 3.28 6.51
CA PHE A 105 -0.47 4.56 6.87
C PHE A 105 -1.50 5.67 7.10
N ASP A 106 -2.59 5.65 6.34
CA ASP A 106 -3.75 6.53 6.52
C ASP A 106 -4.96 5.68 6.87
N LYS A 107 -5.44 5.81 8.12
CA LYS A 107 -6.55 5.01 8.64
C LYS A 107 -7.82 5.14 7.82
N MET A 108 -8.01 6.22 7.05
CA MET A 108 -9.12 6.34 6.11
C MET A 108 -9.21 5.15 5.14
N PHE A 109 -8.05 4.61 4.75
CA PHE A 109 -7.92 3.53 3.76
C PHE A 109 -7.69 2.15 4.39
N HIS A 110 -7.88 2.04 5.70
CA HIS A 110 -8.00 0.73 6.35
C HIS A 110 -9.21 -0.01 5.78
N GLU A 111 -9.13 -1.32 5.55
CA GLU A 111 -10.24 -2.09 4.97
C GLU A 111 -11.56 -1.90 5.74
N SER A 112 -11.46 -1.82 7.06
CA SER A 112 -12.61 -1.65 7.96
C SER A 112 -13.33 -0.29 7.82
N ASN A 113 -12.76 0.67 7.09
CA ASN A 113 -13.37 1.97 6.79
C ASN A 113 -13.89 2.10 5.35
N ILE A 114 -13.54 1.17 4.46
CA ILE A 114 -13.98 1.15 3.07
C ILE A 114 -15.26 0.32 2.95
N SER A 115 -16.23 0.81 2.18
CA SER A 115 -17.47 0.12 1.84
C SER A 115 -17.51 -0.35 0.39
N ILE A 116 -16.89 0.41 -0.54
CA ILE A 116 -16.79 0.04 -1.96
C ILE A 116 -15.42 0.47 -2.47
N TYR A 117 -14.68 -0.48 -3.04
CA TYR A 117 -13.40 -0.27 -3.73
C TYR A 117 -13.59 0.14 -5.20
N PRO A 118 -12.59 0.74 -5.86
CA PRO A 118 -12.70 1.19 -7.24
C PRO A 118 -13.13 0.11 -8.25
N ASN A 119 -12.71 -1.14 -8.04
CA ASN A 119 -13.04 -2.29 -8.89
C ASN A 119 -14.46 -2.84 -8.68
N GLU A 120 -15.21 -2.35 -7.70
CA GLU A 120 -16.53 -2.87 -7.31
C GLU A 120 -17.71 -2.02 -7.83
N TRP A 121 -17.45 -0.91 -8.54
CA TRP A 121 -18.48 0.02 -9.03
C TRP A 121 -19.25 -0.45 -10.28
N GLN A 122 -19.33 -1.76 -10.52
CA GLN A 122 -20.01 -2.33 -11.70
C GLN A 122 -21.53 -2.11 -11.68
#